data_AF-A0A954T148-F1
#
_entry.id   AF-A0A954T148-F1
#
_cell.length_a   1.000
_cell.length_b   1.000
_cell.length_c   1.000
_cell.angle_alpha   90.00
_cell.angle_beta   90.00
_cell.angle_gamma   90.00
#
_symmetry.space_group_name_H-M   'P 1'
#
loop_
_entity.id
_entity.type
_entity.pdbx_description
1 polymer ?
#
loop_
_entity_poly.entity_id
_entity_poly.type
_entity_poly.pdbx_seq_one_letter_code
_entity_poly.pdbx_strand_id
1 'polypeptide(L)'
;MRHQTNPHRSAMMTLLVVGFAAFSTVYCSMSVVRGQEPDQPMVGGQSLDSLHLLEPLWDSAVVHRESSVLMRDESGAAVARLAYPAARILEIRSASGTFRWPINGDVRLRDEGRILELADTGPIEVLEPSWLYPPKDSPNSYRHRVGDPETYMLYQPGHWFHDHNIEVTYTRRDATAEQIEQQRGSNPRLRLPDDPVTAGLSRTLAKLRAGEPLTIGVSGDSISTGLDASGKTDAQPQQPGYAQLIVAQLAALSGSDIELVNRSVAGWSVANGVQDLAELLKSQPDLIIVAYGMNDVGRRDPRWYRERTEEILRGVREANAETEVILVSTMLGNDQWIHTPREMFPEYRDQLRELQGPTTAFADVTEVWTELLEHKHFHDLTGNGLNHPNDCGHRLYAQAILRLLATRD
;
A
#
# COMPACT_ATOMS: atom_id res chain seq x y z
N MET A 1 -16.68 -45.53 41.17
CA MET A 1 -16.82 -45.19 42.61
C MET A 1 -16.55 -43.70 42.73
N ARG A 2 -17.61 -42.87 42.75
CA ARG A 2 -18.11 -42.13 43.94
C ARG A 2 -17.11 -41.10 44.45
N HIS A 3 -17.33 -39.81 44.14
CA HIS A 3 -17.87 -38.76 45.05
C HIS A 3 -16.75 -38.14 45.91
N GLN A 4 -16.65 -36.84 46.22
CA GLN A 4 -17.64 -35.78 46.48
C GLN A 4 -16.84 -34.45 46.67
N THR A 5 -17.21 -33.34 46.02
CA THR A 5 -17.88 -32.12 46.56
C THR A 5 -17.08 -31.17 47.46
N ASN A 6 -16.98 -29.91 46.99
CA ASN A 6 -16.93 -28.61 47.72
C ASN A 6 -18.07 -28.52 48.79
N PRO A 7 -18.15 -27.57 49.77
CA PRO A 7 -18.10 -26.11 49.54
C PRO A 7 -17.77 -25.15 50.75
N HIS A 8 -17.88 -23.84 50.47
CA HIS A 8 -18.24 -22.68 51.32
C HIS A 8 -17.20 -21.91 52.16
N ARG A 9 -17.10 -20.60 51.87
CA ARG A 9 -17.32 -19.52 52.85
C ARG A 9 -17.96 -18.29 52.19
N SER A 10 -18.99 -17.77 52.85
CA SER A 10 -19.78 -16.57 52.57
C SER A 10 -19.78 -15.71 53.85
N ALA A 11 -19.77 -14.37 53.71
CA ALA A 11 -20.42 -13.41 54.62
C ALA A 11 -20.17 -11.96 54.12
N MET A 12 -21.24 -11.29 53.66
CA MET A 12 -21.90 -10.09 54.22
C MET A 12 -21.17 -8.76 53.94
N MET A 13 -21.65 -7.85 53.07
CA MET A 13 -22.89 -7.06 53.04
C MET A 13 -22.93 -5.94 54.08
N THR A 14 -22.83 -4.68 53.62
CA THR A 14 -23.40 -3.51 54.31
C THR A 14 -23.86 -2.50 53.26
N LEU A 15 -25.14 -2.19 53.32
CA LEU A 15 -25.88 -1.22 52.51
C LEU A 15 -26.00 0.06 53.35
N LEU A 16 -25.82 1.25 52.76
CA LEU A 16 -26.40 2.48 53.30
C LEU A 16 -26.81 3.41 52.15
N VAL A 17 -28.08 3.80 52.15
CA VAL A 17 -28.74 4.75 51.23
C VAL A 17 -29.22 5.95 52.06
N VAL A 18 -29.53 7.04 51.35
CA VAL A 18 -30.22 8.30 51.72
C VAL A 18 -29.23 9.46 51.90
N GLY A 19 -29.36 10.64 51.27
CA GLY A 19 -30.53 11.32 50.72
C GLY A 19 -30.21 12.52 49.80
N PHE A 20 -31.29 13.23 49.43
CA PHE A 20 -31.49 14.12 48.28
C PHE A 20 -31.09 15.61 48.46
N ALA A 21 -30.85 16.25 47.31
CA ALA A 21 -31.10 17.66 46.90
C ALA A 21 -30.20 18.82 47.39
N ALA A 22 -29.58 19.53 46.43
CA ALA A 22 -29.77 20.97 46.21
C ALA A 22 -29.20 21.42 44.85
N PHE A 23 -29.98 22.26 44.14
CA PHE A 23 -29.62 23.01 42.94
C PHE A 23 -28.47 23.99 43.19
N SER A 24 -27.54 24.10 42.24
CA SER A 24 -26.75 25.32 42.03
C SER A 24 -26.33 25.42 40.57
N THR A 25 -26.94 26.39 39.91
CA THR A 25 -26.65 26.84 38.55
C THR A 25 -25.28 27.51 38.54
N VAL A 26 -24.27 26.85 37.94
CA VAL A 26 -22.98 27.49 37.64
C VAL A 26 -22.98 27.87 36.16
N TYR A 27 -23.08 29.18 35.90
CA TYR A 27 -22.72 29.77 34.62
C TYR A 27 -21.22 29.55 34.42
N CYS A 28 -20.84 28.57 33.60
CA CYS A 28 -19.47 28.49 33.09
C CYS A 28 -19.46 29.17 31.72
N SER A 29 -18.87 30.36 31.69
CA SER A 29 -18.56 31.14 30.50
C SER A 29 -17.84 30.29 29.46
N MET A 30 -18.44 30.17 28.27
CA MET A 30 -17.79 29.65 27.07
C MET A 30 -16.54 30.49 26.79
N SER A 31 -15.39 29.93 27.11
CA SER A 31 -14.12 30.40 26.60
C SER A 31 -14.02 29.83 25.20
N VAL A 32 -14.25 30.68 24.18
CA VAL A 32 -13.95 30.34 22.78
C VAL A 32 -12.44 30.16 22.69
N VAL A 33 -11.97 28.92 22.80
CA VAL A 33 -10.61 28.55 22.42
C VAL A 33 -10.56 28.67 20.89
N ARG A 34 -9.70 29.59 20.43
CA ARG A 34 -9.37 29.76 19.01
C ARG A 34 -8.87 28.43 18.44
N GLY A 35 -9.53 27.98 17.38
CA GLY A 35 -9.08 27.04 16.34
C GLY A 35 -7.99 26.04 16.72
N GLN A 36 -8.41 24.84 17.17
CA GLN A 36 -7.70 23.65 16.72
C GLN A 36 -8.14 23.40 15.27
N GLU A 37 -7.19 23.31 14.36
CA GLU A 37 -7.44 22.67 13.06
C GLU A 37 -8.08 21.30 13.34
N PRO A 38 -9.10 20.86 12.56
CA PRO A 38 -9.67 19.55 12.76
C PRO A 38 -8.56 18.50 12.76
N ASP A 39 -8.56 17.59 13.74
CA ASP A 39 -7.57 16.52 13.82
C ASP A 39 -7.54 15.77 12.48
N GLN A 40 -6.37 15.81 11.82
CA GLN A 40 -6.11 15.16 10.55
C GLN A 40 -6.39 13.64 10.67
N PRO A 41 -7.12 13.02 9.71
CA PRO A 41 -7.40 11.60 9.78
C PRO A 41 -6.09 10.79 9.85
N MET A 42 -6.02 9.89 10.81
CA MET A 42 -4.84 9.07 11.09
C MET A 42 -5.01 7.66 10.54
N VAL A 43 -3.97 7.10 9.93
CA VAL A 43 -3.93 5.74 9.41
C VAL A 43 -2.57 5.14 9.72
N GLY A 44 -2.53 4.11 10.57
CA GLY A 44 -1.29 3.43 10.91
C GLY A 44 -0.21 4.37 11.45
N GLY A 45 -0.51 5.05 12.57
CA GLY A 45 0.42 5.96 13.25
C GLY A 45 0.76 7.26 12.51
N GLN A 46 0.22 7.49 11.31
CA GLN A 46 0.56 8.63 10.45
C GLN A 46 -0.68 9.41 10.04
N SER A 47 -0.55 10.70 9.75
CA SER A 47 -1.63 11.45 9.12
C SER A 47 -1.78 10.99 7.68
N LEU A 48 -3.02 10.85 7.21
CA LEU A 48 -3.35 10.42 5.86
C LEU A 48 -2.73 11.36 4.81
N ASP A 49 -2.76 12.67 5.03
CA ASP A 49 -2.14 13.67 4.17
C ASP A 49 -0.64 13.42 3.96
N SER A 50 0.08 12.95 4.99
CA SER A 50 1.52 12.66 4.90
C SER A 50 1.88 11.44 4.04
N LEU A 51 0.86 10.68 3.59
CA LEU A 51 1.04 9.53 2.72
C LEU A 51 0.94 9.91 1.23
N HIS A 52 0.45 11.11 0.90
CA HIS A 52 0.37 11.61 -0.47
C HIS A 52 -0.29 10.62 -1.45
N LEU A 53 -1.38 9.96 -1.02
CA LEU A 53 -2.02 8.86 -1.77
C LEU A 53 -2.73 9.32 -3.06
N LEU A 54 -2.91 10.63 -3.23
CA LEU A 54 -3.52 11.24 -4.42
C LEU A 54 -2.49 11.99 -5.27
N GLU A 55 -1.21 11.80 -4.97
CA GLU A 55 -0.08 12.33 -5.72
C GLU A 55 0.76 11.15 -6.20
N PRO A 56 0.33 10.45 -7.28
CA PRO A 56 1.01 9.26 -7.75
C PRO A 56 2.49 9.54 -7.97
N LEU A 57 3.34 8.68 -7.42
CA LEU A 57 4.78 8.86 -7.41
C LEU A 57 5.33 9.11 -8.82
N TRP A 58 4.80 8.38 -9.80
CA TRP A 58 5.26 8.40 -11.20
C TRP A 58 4.84 9.62 -12.02
N ASP A 59 3.80 10.34 -11.58
CA ASP A 59 3.20 11.45 -12.33
C ASP A 59 3.29 12.80 -11.59
N SER A 60 3.98 12.82 -10.44
CA SER A 60 4.08 14.02 -9.60
C SER A 60 5.40 14.75 -9.79
N ALA A 61 5.34 16.08 -9.86
CA ALA A 61 6.53 16.94 -9.92
C ALA A 61 7.38 16.89 -8.64
N VAL A 62 6.74 16.67 -7.50
CA VAL A 62 7.32 16.36 -6.21
C VAL A 62 7.06 14.89 -5.92
N VAL A 63 8.12 14.12 -5.77
CA VAL A 63 8.07 12.73 -5.36
C VAL A 63 8.10 12.70 -3.84
N HIS A 64 7.08 12.10 -3.23
CA HIS A 64 6.92 12.00 -1.79
C HIS A 64 7.28 10.61 -1.28
N ARG A 65 8.22 10.56 -0.34
CA ARG A 65 8.55 9.35 0.43
C ARG A 65 8.83 8.13 -0.45
N GLU A 66 9.59 8.32 -1.52
CA GLU A 66 10.06 7.20 -2.33
C GLU A 66 11.00 6.34 -1.50
N SER A 67 10.75 5.03 -1.45
CA SER A 67 11.60 4.12 -0.69
C SER A 67 12.84 3.69 -1.47
N SER A 68 13.96 3.51 -0.77
CA SER A 68 15.16 2.86 -1.29
C SER A 68 15.93 2.21 -0.15
N VAL A 69 16.57 1.07 -0.41
CA VAL A 69 17.58 0.55 0.51
C VAL A 69 18.87 1.36 0.37
N LEU A 70 19.62 1.52 1.46
CA LEU A 70 20.99 2.00 1.36
C LEU A 70 21.91 0.83 1.06
N MET A 71 22.63 0.90 -0.07
CA MET A 71 23.54 -0.15 -0.51
C MET A 71 24.92 0.43 -0.83
N ARG A 72 25.99 -0.33 -0.60
CA ARG A 72 27.32 0.06 -1.07
C ARG A 72 27.44 -0.08 -2.57
N ASP A 73 27.91 0.96 -3.23
CA ASP A 73 28.32 0.90 -4.63
C ASP A 73 29.78 0.39 -4.78
N GLU A 74 30.25 0.32 -6.02
CA GLU A 74 31.61 -0.14 -6.34
C GLU A 74 32.72 0.74 -5.76
N SER A 75 32.42 2.00 -5.42
CA SER A 75 33.36 2.91 -4.75
C SER A 75 33.36 2.76 -3.23
N GLY A 76 32.46 1.93 -2.68
CA GLY A 76 32.23 1.74 -1.25
C GLY A 76 31.31 2.77 -0.61
N ALA A 77 30.74 3.69 -1.40
CA ALA A 77 29.85 4.74 -0.93
C ALA A 77 28.45 4.17 -0.65
N ALA A 78 27.79 4.66 0.41
CA ALA A 78 26.42 4.27 0.73
C ALA A 78 25.43 5.08 -0.10
N VAL A 79 24.62 4.38 -0.91
CA VAL A 79 23.80 5.02 -1.93
C VAL A 79 22.36 4.49 -1.93
N ALA A 80 21.44 5.37 -2.27
CA ALA A 80 20.05 5.06 -2.59
C ALA A 80 19.76 5.43 -4.06
N ARG A 81 18.88 4.67 -4.71
CA ARG A 81 18.45 4.91 -6.10
C ARG A 81 17.08 5.56 -6.14
N LEU A 82 16.97 6.62 -6.94
CA LEU A 82 15.73 7.35 -7.18
C LEU A 82 15.17 6.99 -8.56
N ALA A 83 13.86 6.76 -8.64
CA ALA A 83 13.16 6.45 -9.90
C ALA A 83 13.33 7.58 -10.93
N TYR A 84 13.30 8.83 -10.46
CA TYR A 84 13.40 10.02 -11.30
C TYR A 84 14.63 10.86 -10.95
N PRO A 85 15.20 11.60 -11.90
CA PRO A 85 16.30 12.51 -11.62
C PRO A 85 15.84 13.61 -10.66
N ALA A 86 16.45 13.68 -9.47
CA ALA A 86 16.20 14.75 -8.53
C ALA A 86 16.87 16.07 -8.96
N ALA A 87 16.11 17.16 -8.89
CA ALA A 87 16.65 18.52 -8.88
C ALA A 87 17.05 18.96 -7.47
N ARG A 88 16.22 18.62 -6.47
CA ARG A 88 16.46 19.02 -5.08
C ARG A 88 15.81 18.03 -4.12
N ILE A 89 16.60 17.56 -3.16
CA ILE A 89 16.10 16.79 -2.01
C ILE A 89 15.38 17.73 -1.03
N LEU A 90 14.22 17.30 -0.56
CA LEU A 90 13.36 18.04 0.38
C LEU A 90 13.29 17.39 1.76
N GLU A 91 13.31 16.06 1.81
CA GLU A 91 13.39 15.30 3.06
C GLU A 91 14.09 13.96 2.81
N ILE A 92 14.86 13.49 3.79
CA ILE A 92 15.34 12.12 3.88
C ILE A 92 15.03 11.62 5.28
N ARG A 93 14.39 10.46 5.40
CA ARG A 93 14.03 9.85 6.67
C ARG A 93 14.13 8.34 6.63
N SER A 94 14.26 7.70 7.80
CA SER A 94 14.17 6.24 7.87
C SER A 94 12.74 5.82 7.51
N ALA A 95 12.54 4.64 6.92
CA ALA A 95 11.19 4.17 6.60
C ALA A 95 10.32 4.05 7.87
N SER A 96 10.93 3.69 9.01
CA SER A 96 10.30 3.75 10.33
C SER A 96 9.81 5.14 10.76
N GLY A 97 10.31 6.19 10.13
CA GLY A 97 10.03 7.58 10.44
C GLY A 97 10.73 8.12 11.70
N THR A 98 11.51 7.30 12.40
CA THR A 98 12.15 7.64 13.69
C THR A 98 13.41 8.49 13.55
N PHE A 99 14.03 8.53 12.37
CA PHE A 99 15.22 9.32 12.08
C PHE A 99 15.04 10.18 10.84
N ARG A 100 15.61 11.39 10.85
CA ARG A 100 15.62 12.34 9.73
C ARG A 100 17.03 12.88 9.54
N TRP A 101 17.53 12.87 8.31
CA TRP A 101 18.83 13.45 8.00
C TRP A 101 18.71 14.95 7.75
N PRO A 102 19.69 15.76 8.20
CA PRO A 102 19.81 17.13 7.73
C PRO A 102 20.23 17.13 6.25
N ILE A 103 19.62 18.00 5.45
CA ILE A 103 20.03 18.21 4.06
C ILE A 103 21.17 19.22 4.05
N ASN A 104 22.40 18.72 4.13
CA ASN A 104 23.64 19.48 4.23
C ASN A 104 24.70 18.92 3.25
N GLY A 105 25.98 19.22 3.48
CA GLY A 105 27.09 18.74 2.63
C GLY A 105 27.33 17.23 2.61
N ASP A 106 26.68 16.47 3.51
CA ASP A 106 26.78 15.01 3.62
C ASP A 106 25.80 14.29 2.67
N VAL A 107 24.90 15.04 2.04
CA VAL A 107 23.93 14.56 1.06
C VAL A 107 24.36 15.00 -0.33
N ARG A 108 24.64 14.05 -1.22
CA ARG A 108 25.10 14.33 -2.58
C ARG A 108 24.24 13.64 -3.62
N LEU A 109 23.88 14.39 -4.66
CA LEU A 109 23.24 13.84 -5.85
C LEU A 109 24.32 13.53 -6.90
N ARG A 110 24.36 12.27 -7.34
CA ARG A 110 25.19 11.77 -8.44
C ARG A 110 24.31 11.29 -9.59
N ASP A 111 24.95 10.93 -10.70
CA ASP A 111 24.28 10.36 -11.88
C ASP A 111 23.06 11.17 -12.32
N GLU A 112 23.31 12.45 -12.58
CA GLU A 112 22.28 13.42 -12.96
C GLU A 112 21.08 13.49 -11.99
N GLY A 113 21.30 13.18 -10.71
CA GLY A 113 20.26 13.23 -9.67
C GLY A 113 19.53 11.92 -9.44
N ARG A 114 19.95 10.81 -10.05
CA ARG A 114 19.34 9.48 -9.85
C ARG A 114 19.92 8.71 -8.68
N ILE A 115 21.11 9.08 -8.22
CA ILE A 115 21.78 8.43 -7.10
C ILE A 115 21.94 9.43 -5.97
N LEU A 116 21.37 9.09 -4.81
CA LEU A 116 21.57 9.79 -3.56
C LEU A 116 22.70 9.12 -2.79
N GLU A 117 23.82 9.80 -2.60
CA GLU A 117 24.92 9.36 -1.75
C GLU A 117 24.80 10.02 -0.36
N LEU A 118 24.94 9.20 0.68
CA LEU A 118 24.95 9.64 2.08
C LEU A 118 26.32 9.34 2.70
N ALA A 119 27.02 10.39 3.14
CA ALA A 119 28.28 10.22 3.87
C ALA A 119 28.05 9.74 5.32
N ASP A 120 26.95 10.19 5.95
CA ASP A 120 26.46 9.70 7.24
C ASP A 120 25.18 8.89 7.03
N THR A 121 25.25 7.59 7.31
CA THR A 121 24.14 6.65 7.13
C THR A 121 23.26 6.56 8.36
N GLY A 122 23.52 7.38 9.39
CA GLY A 122 22.73 7.44 10.62
C GLY A 122 22.56 6.05 11.24
N PRO A 123 21.32 5.67 11.63
CA PRO A 123 21.05 4.37 12.22
C PRO A 123 20.88 3.24 11.20
N ILE A 124 20.93 3.52 9.89
CA ILE A 124 20.64 2.53 8.84
C ILE A 124 21.90 1.71 8.54
N GLU A 125 21.76 0.39 8.66
CA GLU A 125 22.78 -0.54 8.22
C GLU A 125 22.82 -0.58 6.69
N VAL A 126 23.99 -0.27 6.12
CA VAL A 126 24.19 -0.24 4.67
C VAL A 126 24.36 -1.66 4.16
N LEU A 127 23.53 -2.05 3.19
CA LEU A 127 23.60 -3.35 2.56
C LEU A 127 24.90 -3.49 1.76
N GLU A 128 25.59 -4.61 1.98
CA GLU A 128 26.62 -5.05 1.05
C GLU A 128 25.97 -5.80 -0.11
N PRO A 129 26.40 -5.61 -1.38
CA PRO A 129 25.84 -6.34 -2.52
C PRO A 129 25.85 -7.88 -2.35
N SER A 130 26.82 -8.41 -1.61
CA SER A 130 26.90 -9.83 -1.28
C SER A 130 25.75 -10.35 -0.41
N TRP A 131 25.08 -9.49 0.36
CA TRP A 131 23.96 -9.88 1.22
C TRP A 131 22.69 -10.22 0.45
N LEU A 132 22.59 -9.78 -0.81
CA LEU A 132 21.53 -10.19 -1.73
C LEU A 132 21.61 -11.70 -2.06
N TYR A 133 22.76 -12.32 -1.80
CA TYR A 133 23.05 -13.73 -2.05
C TYR A 133 23.59 -14.41 -0.78
N PRO A 134 22.74 -14.58 0.25
CA PRO A 134 23.18 -15.15 1.52
C PRO A 134 23.63 -16.61 1.35
N PRO A 135 24.42 -17.16 2.30
CA PRO A 135 24.84 -18.55 2.26
C PRO A 135 23.65 -19.51 2.11
N LYS A 136 23.84 -20.55 1.31
CA LYS A 136 22.86 -21.61 1.10
C LYS A 136 22.35 -22.17 2.45
N ASP A 137 21.04 -22.32 2.55
CA ASP A 137 20.31 -22.83 3.73
C ASP A 137 20.45 -21.99 5.01
N SER A 138 20.95 -20.75 4.91
CA SER A 138 20.87 -19.78 6.01
C SER A 138 19.42 -19.30 6.23
N PRO A 139 19.06 -18.79 7.42
CA PRO A 139 17.67 -18.47 7.77
C PRO A 139 16.94 -17.52 6.82
N ASN A 140 17.69 -16.64 6.14
CA ASN A 140 17.20 -15.61 5.24
C ASN A 140 17.49 -15.90 3.76
N SER A 141 17.81 -17.16 3.44
CA SER A 141 18.12 -17.58 2.07
C SER A 141 16.92 -18.26 1.40
N TYR A 142 16.72 -17.99 0.12
CA TYR A 142 15.66 -18.58 -0.68
C TYR A 142 16.19 -19.14 -2.00
N ARG A 143 15.78 -20.38 -2.29
CA ARG A 143 16.27 -21.19 -3.41
C ARG A 143 15.57 -20.86 -4.73
N HIS A 144 15.99 -21.57 -5.80
CA HIS A 144 15.42 -21.51 -7.15
C HIS A 144 15.66 -20.19 -7.89
N ARG A 145 16.90 -19.71 -7.80
CA ARG A 145 17.37 -18.62 -8.65
C ARG A 145 17.48 -19.07 -10.12
N VAL A 146 17.04 -18.22 -11.04
CA VAL A 146 17.06 -18.48 -12.49
C VAL A 146 18.51 -18.58 -12.98
N GLY A 147 18.81 -19.63 -13.74
CA GLY A 147 20.14 -19.85 -14.35
C GLY A 147 21.25 -20.29 -13.39
N ASP A 148 21.07 -20.14 -12.08
CA ASP A 148 22.08 -20.45 -11.06
C ASP A 148 21.43 -20.93 -9.75
N PRO A 149 20.89 -22.16 -9.72
CA PRO A 149 20.08 -22.66 -8.61
C PRO A 149 20.86 -22.91 -7.32
N GLU A 150 22.20 -22.92 -7.36
CA GLU A 150 23.05 -23.09 -6.17
C GLU A 150 23.27 -21.77 -5.42
N THR A 151 23.08 -20.62 -6.08
CA THR A 151 23.09 -19.31 -5.45
C THR A 151 21.70 -18.97 -4.94
N TYR A 152 21.57 -18.77 -3.62
CA TYR A 152 20.28 -18.44 -2.99
C TYR A 152 20.13 -16.92 -2.92
N MET A 153 18.88 -16.45 -2.91
CA MET A 153 18.52 -15.03 -2.86
C MET A 153 18.13 -14.63 -1.44
N LEU A 154 18.26 -13.35 -1.12
CA LEU A 154 17.78 -12.78 0.13
C LEU A 154 16.25 -12.88 0.23
N TYR A 155 15.76 -13.44 1.34
CA TYR A 155 14.36 -13.46 1.72
C TYR A 155 14.21 -13.14 3.21
N GLN A 156 13.62 -11.99 3.50
CA GLN A 156 13.46 -11.44 4.86
C GLN A 156 12.05 -10.87 5.03
N PRO A 157 11.02 -11.72 5.17
CA PRO A 157 9.69 -11.24 5.55
C PRO A 157 9.72 -10.63 6.95
N GLY A 158 8.80 -9.71 7.24
CA GLY A 158 8.77 -9.02 8.53
C GLY A 158 9.40 -7.62 8.48
N HIS A 159 10.00 -7.19 9.58
CA HIS A 159 10.44 -5.80 9.73
C HIS A 159 11.80 -5.46 9.09
N TRP A 160 12.56 -6.44 8.59
CA TRP A 160 13.94 -6.24 8.14
C TRP A 160 14.06 -5.16 7.06
N PHE A 161 13.25 -5.20 5.99
CA PHE A 161 13.28 -4.14 4.98
C PHE A 161 12.87 -2.78 5.57
N HIS A 162 11.88 -2.73 6.47
CA HIS A 162 11.49 -1.47 7.13
C HIS A 162 12.63 -0.83 7.94
N ASP A 163 13.55 -1.64 8.47
CA ASP A 163 14.71 -1.16 9.22
C ASP A 163 15.87 -0.70 8.31
N HIS A 164 15.92 -1.18 7.07
CA HIS A 164 17.01 -0.89 6.12
C HIS A 164 16.64 0.11 5.02
N ASN A 165 15.35 0.35 4.82
CA ASN A 165 14.86 1.31 3.84
C ASN A 165 14.90 2.73 4.42
N ILE A 166 15.31 3.67 3.57
CA ILE A 166 15.04 5.09 3.75
C ILE A 166 13.87 5.50 2.85
N GLU A 167 13.29 6.66 3.15
CA GLU A 167 12.32 7.36 2.32
C GLU A 167 12.87 8.73 1.95
N VAL A 168 12.78 9.08 0.66
CA VAL A 168 13.30 10.32 0.09
C VAL A 168 12.16 11.10 -0.55
N THR A 169 12.04 12.37 -0.19
CA THR A 169 11.13 13.33 -0.83
C THR A 169 11.94 14.34 -1.62
N TYR A 170 11.61 14.56 -2.89
CA TYR A 170 12.41 15.41 -3.79
C TYR A 170 11.58 16.03 -4.92
N THR A 171 12.05 17.15 -5.46
CA THR A 171 11.51 17.71 -6.72
C THR A 171 12.22 17.06 -7.91
N ARG A 172 11.46 16.64 -8.92
CA ARG A 172 12.04 16.10 -10.15
C ARG A 172 12.72 17.20 -10.98
N ARG A 173 13.71 16.80 -11.78
CA ARG A 173 14.47 17.69 -12.66
C ARG A 173 13.74 18.08 -13.94
N ASP A 174 12.86 17.20 -14.41
CA ASP A 174 12.00 17.42 -15.59
C ASP A 174 10.73 18.20 -15.27
N ALA A 175 10.47 18.50 -13.99
CA ALA A 175 9.34 19.32 -13.57
C ALA A 175 9.62 20.83 -13.70
N THR A 176 8.63 21.59 -14.17
CA THR A 176 8.69 23.05 -14.20
C THR A 176 8.47 23.64 -12.80
N ALA A 177 8.94 24.88 -12.59
CA ALA A 177 8.70 25.60 -11.34
C ALA A 177 7.19 25.79 -11.05
N GLU A 178 6.39 25.95 -12.10
CA GLU A 178 4.93 26.06 -11.98
C GLU A 178 4.30 24.75 -11.51
N GLN A 179 4.70 23.60 -12.07
CA GLN A 179 4.21 22.29 -11.61
C GLN A 179 4.58 22.03 -10.14
N ILE A 180 5.80 22.40 -9.74
CA ILE A 180 6.25 22.28 -8.35
C ILE A 180 5.43 23.19 -7.42
N GLU A 181 5.18 24.44 -7.83
CA GLU A 181 4.39 25.39 -7.02
C GLU A 181 2.92 24.99 -6.93
N GLN A 182 2.33 24.50 -8.02
CA GLN A 182 0.98 23.95 -8.03
C GLN A 182 0.84 22.79 -7.04
N GLN A 183 1.85 21.92 -6.91
CA GLN A 183 1.81 20.84 -5.91
C GLN A 183 2.09 21.31 -4.48
N ARG A 184 2.85 22.40 -4.29
CA ARG A 184 3.16 22.95 -2.95
C ARG A 184 2.08 23.87 -2.38
N GLY A 185 1.46 24.68 -3.23
CA GLY A 185 0.52 25.73 -2.87
C GLY A 185 -0.95 25.30 -2.92
N SER A 186 -1.24 24.16 -3.55
CA SER A 186 -2.56 23.58 -3.50
C SER A 186 -2.71 22.81 -2.19
N ASN A 187 -3.58 23.27 -1.30
CA ASN A 187 -4.47 22.34 -0.64
C ASN A 187 -5.46 21.97 -1.75
N PRO A 188 -5.14 20.97 -2.61
CA PRO A 188 -5.93 20.79 -3.81
C PRO A 188 -7.34 20.52 -3.28
N ARG A 189 -8.33 21.21 -3.82
CA ARG A 189 -9.70 20.74 -3.66
C ARG A 189 -9.74 19.43 -4.43
N LEU A 190 -9.30 18.37 -3.76
CA LEU A 190 -9.26 17.02 -4.27
C LEU A 190 -10.72 16.65 -4.48
N ARG A 191 -11.07 16.32 -5.72
CA ARG A 191 -12.44 16.02 -6.09
C ARG A 191 -12.50 14.64 -6.67
N LEU A 192 -13.65 14.02 -6.47
CA LEU A 192 -14.04 12.86 -7.25
C LEU A 192 -14.14 13.32 -8.73
N PRO A 193 -13.62 12.56 -9.71
CA PRO A 193 -13.49 12.99 -11.11
C PRO A 193 -14.80 13.56 -11.64
N ASP A 194 -14.81 14.71 -12.33
CA ASP A 194 -16.04 15.27 -12.92
C ASP A 194 -16.49 14.50 -14.18
N ASP A 195 -15.56 13.81 -14.86
CA ASP A 195 -15.81 13.06 -16.10
C ASP A 195 -15.71 11.52 -15.85
N PRO A 196 -16.72 10.70 -16.19
CA PRO A 196 -16.72 9.24 -16.07
C PRO A 196 -15.74 8.49 -17.00
N VAL A 197 -14.62 9.10 -17.41
CA VAL A 197 -13.52 8.43 -18.16
C VAL A 197 -12.97 7.21 -17.41
N THR A 198 -13.32 7.03 -16.14
CA THR A 198 -13.20 5.76 -15.42
C THR A 198 -14.32 4.82 -15.83
N ALA A 199 -14.21 4.29 -17.06
CA ALA A 199 -15.14 3.32 -17.64
C ALA A 199 -15.50 2.24 -16.60
N GLY A 200 -16.74 2.31 -16.10
CA GLY A 200 -17.31 1.32 -15.20
C GLY A 200 -17.27 1.57 -13.69
N LEU A 201 -17.00 2.80 -13.24
CA LEU A 201 -17.05 3.18 -11.80
C LEU A 201 -18.08 4.26 -11.46
N SER A 202 -19.04 4.49 -12.35
CA SER A 202 -20.03 5.56 -12.26
C SER A 202 -20.87 5.54 -10.96
N ARG A 203 -21.25 4.36 -10.48
CA ARG A 203 -22.11 4.21 -9.31
C ARG A 203 -21.32 4.41 -8.03
N THR A 204 -20.15 3.80 -7.93
CA THR A 204 -19.21 4.00 -6.83
C THR A 204 -18.94 5.49 -6.66
N LEU A 205 -18.61 6.19 -7.75
CA LEU A 205 -18.38 7.63 -7.73
C LEU A 205 -19.63 8.43 -7.34
N ALA A 206 -20.82 8.04 -7.80
CA ALA A 206 -22.07 8.69 -7.42
C ALA A 206 -22.33 8.56 -5.91
N LYS A 207 -22.17 7.36 -5.33
CA LYS A 207 -22.32 7.13 -3.89
C LYS A 207 -21.32 7.94 -3.07
N LEU A 208 -20.04 7.94 -3.49
CA LEU A 208 -19.00 8.74 -2.85
C LEU A 208 -19.33 10.25 -2.94
N ARG A 209 -19.75 10.79 -4.08
CA ARG A 209 -20.14 12.22 -4.19
C ARG A 209 -21.33 12.58 -3.30
N ALA A 210 -22.24 11.64 -3.10
CA ALA A 210 -23.41 11.82 -2.25
C ALA A 210 -23.12 11.60 -0.75
N GLY A 211 -21.91 11.15 -0.37
CA GLY A 211 -21.58 10.77 1.01
C GLY A 211 -22.37 9.54 1.48
N GLU A 212 -22.86 8.71 0.56
CA GLU A 212 -23.65 7.52 0.88
C GLU A 212 -22.75 6.39 1.40
N PRO A 213 -23.29 5.48 2.25
CA PRO A 213 -22.57 4.29 2.68
C PRO A 213 -22.15 3.41 1.50
N LEU A 214 -20.94 2.85 1.56
CA LEU A 214 -20.35 2.04 0.49
C LEU A 214 -19.73 0.76 1.06
N THR A 215 -20.01 -0.39 0.46
CA THR A 215 -19.30 -1.64 0.79
C THR A 215 -18.27 -1.95 -0.28
N ILE A 216 -16.99 -2.03 0.12
CA ILE A 216 -15.87 -2.43 -0.75
C ILE A 216 -15.45 -3.85 -0.40
N GLY A 217 -15.59 -4.77 -1.35
CA GLY A 217 -15.07 -6.13 -1.27
C GLY A 217 -13.65 -6.23 -1.84
N VAL A 218 -12.79 -7.07 -1.26
CA VAL A 218 -11.48 -7.40 -1.84
C VAL A 218 -11.35 -8.92 -2.01
N SER A 219 -11.05 -9.33 -3.23
CA SER A 219 -10.66 -10.70 -3.59
C SER A 219 -9.23 -10.65 -4.12
N GLY A 220 -8.30 -11.29 -3.42
CA GLY A 220 -6.88 -11.18 -3.78
C GLY A 220 -5.98 -12.13 -3.01
N ASP A 221 -4.68 -11.95 -3.17
CA ASP A 221 -3.66 -12.83 -2.62
C ASP A 221 -2.99 -12.27 -1.34
N SER A 222 -1.77 -12.71 -1.04
CA SER A 222 -0.98 -12.23 0.10
C SER A 222 -0.79 -10.72 0.13
N ILE A 223 -0.59 -10.08 -1.03
CA ILE A 223 -0.38 -8.64 -1.11
C ILE A 223 -1.65 -7.91 -0.64
N SER A 224 -2.82 -8.39 -1.07
CA SER A 224 -4.12 -7.85 -0.68
C SER A 224 -4.47 -8.08 0.80
N THR A 225 -3.88 -9.09 1.46
CA THR A 225 -3.98 -9.19 2.94
C THR A 225 -3.18 -8.10 3.67
N GLY A 226 -2.26 -7.43 2.97
CA GLY A 226 -1.36 -6.41 3.50
C GLY A 226 0.02 -6.95 3.91
N LEU A 227 0.42 -8.16 3.50
CA LEU A 227 1.72 -8.72 3.90
C LEU A 227 2.87 -7.76 3.55
N ASP A 228 3.81 -7.69 4.49
CA ASP A 228 5.01 -6.86 4.47
C ASP A 228 4.74 -5.34 4.38
N ALA A 229 3.51 -4.89 4.65
CA ALA A 229 3.28 -3.55 5.18
C ALA A 229 3.74 -3.50 6.65
N SER A 230 4.25 -2.36 7.11
CA SER A 230 4.81 -2.23 8.47
C SER A 230 3.77 -2.55 9.55
N GLY A 231 2.50 -2.21 9.32
CA GLY A 231 1.40 -2.55 10.23
C GLY A 231 1.07 -4.05 10.32
N LYS A 232 1.49 -4.86 9.34
CA LYS A 232 1.38 -6.33 9.40
C LYS A 232 2.59 -7.01 10.01
N THR A 233 3.70 -6.30 10.14
CA THR A 233 4.96 -6.81 10.67
C THR A 233 5.31 -6.22 12.03
N ASP A 234 4.38 -5.48 12.64
CA ASP A 234 4.55 -4.70 13.88
C ASP A 234 5.72 -3.71 13.84
N ALA A 235 6.17 -3.34 12.64
CA ALA A 235 7.20 -2.34 12.41
C ALA A 235 6.61 -0.93 12.48
N GLN A 236 7.43 0.05 12.85
CA GLN A 236 7.07 1.45 12.62
C GLN A 236 7.08 1.75 11.12
N PRO A 237 6.23 2.64 10.61
CA PRO A 237 5.23 3.45 11.33
C PRO A 237 3.88 2.75 11.60
N GLN A 238 3.75 1.46 11.30
CA GLN A 238 2.50 0.68 11.32
C GLN A 238 1.52 1.05 10.20
N GLN A 239 2.03 1.44 9.03
CA GLN A 239 1.20 1.65 7.84
C GLN A 239 0.45 0.36 7.49
N PRO A 240 -0.88 0.41 7.28
CA PRO A 240 -1.62 -0.76 6.84
C PRO A 240 -1.36 -1.08 5.36
N GLY A 241 -1.86 -2.23 4.91
CA GLY A 241 -1.85 -2.60 3.50
C GLY A 241 -2.77 -1.71 2.65
N TYR A 242 -2.56 -1.75 1.33
CA TYR A 242 -3.16 -0.81 0.38
C TYR A 242 -4.71 -0.73 0.44
N ALA A 243 -5.40 -1.83 0.72
CA ALA A 243 -6.87 -1.85 0.78
C ALA A 243 -7.42 -0.91 1.88
N GLN A 244 -6.76 -0.87 3.03
CA GLN A 244 -7.12 0.02 4.13
C GLN A 244 -6.73 1.47 3.83
N LEU A 245 -5.61 1.69 3.11
CA LEU A 245 -5.21 3.02 2.64
C LEU A 245 -6.25 3.63 1.69
N ILE A 246 -6.78 2.82 0.77
CA ILE A 246 -7.83 3.25 -0.18
C ILE A 246 -9.09 3.65 0.59
N VAL A 247 -9.58 2.79 1.49
CA VAL A 247 -10.80 3.04 2.28
C VAL A 247 -10.65 4.32 3.10
N ALA A 248 -9.52 4.48 3.79
CA ALA A 248 -9.27 5.69 4.58
C ALA A 248 -9.25 6.95 3.71
N GLN A 249 -8.61 6.88 2.52
CA GLN A 249 -8.56 8.00 1.61
C GLN A 249 -9.93 8.37 1.04
N LEU A 250 -10.71 7.38 0.61
CA LEU A 250 -12.05 7.61 0.07
C LEU A 250 -12.98 8.17 1.14
N ALA A 251 -12.98 7.62 2.35
CA ALA A 251 -13.79 8.10 3.47
C ALA A 251 -13.43 9.55 3.83
N ALA A 252 -12.13 9.90 3.84
CA ALA A 252 -11.69 11.27 4.09
C ALA A 252 -12.13 12.24 2.98
N LEU A 253 -12.17 11.80 1.72
CA LEU A 253 -12.60 12.63 0.59
C LEU A 253 -14.12 12.83 0.52
N SER A 254 -14.90 11.79 0.77
CA SER A 254 -16.36 11.81 0.56
C SER A 254 -17.17 12.07 1.82
N GLY A 255 -16.61 11.77 3.00
CA GLY A 255 -17.39 11.66 4.23
C GLY A 255 -18.31 10.43 4.28
N SER A 256 -18.19 9.50 3.32
CA SER A 256 -18.95 8.24 3.31
C SER A 256 -18.53 7.32 4.45
N ASP A 257 -19.50 6.57 4.99
CA ASP A 257 -19.22 5.37 5.79
C ASP A 257 -18.86 4.22 4.85
N ILE A 258 -17.63 3.70 4.94
CA ILE A 258 -17.12 2.68 4.01
C ILE A 258 -16.79 1.40 4.77
N GLU A 259 -17.53 0.34 4.48
CA GLU A 259 -17.26 -1.01 4.98
C GLU A 259 -16.24 -1.71 4.07
N LEU A 260 -15.16 -2.23 4.67
CA LEU A 260 -14.17 -3.04 3.97
C LEU A 260 -14.36 -4.53 4.28
N VAL A 261 -14.71 -5.32 3.28
CA VAL A 261 -14.79 -6.78 3.36
C VAL A 261 -13.63 -7.39 2.58
N ASN A 262 -12.50 -7.58 3.27
CA ASN A 262 -11.30 -8.17 2.67
C ASN A 262 -11.26 -9.68 2.87
N ARG A 263 -11.41 -10.44 1.79
CA ARG A 263 -11.39 -11.92 1.77
C ARG A 263 -10.11 -12.50 1.16
N SER A 264 -9.07 -11.69 1.03
CA SER A 264 -7.80 -12.14 0.51
C SER A 264 -7.10 -13.12 1.45
N VAL A 265 -6.33 -14.04 0.88
CA VAL A 265 -5.58 -15.05 1.65
C VAL A 265 -4.20 -15.25 1.01
N ALA A 266 -3.19 -15.40 1.87
CA ALA A 266 -1.82 -15.61 1.42
C ALA A 266 -1.67 -16.90 0.60
N GLY A 267 -0.92 -16.81 -0.51
CA GLY A 267 -0.67 -17.92 -1.43
C GLY A 267 -1.84 -18.27 -2.37
N TRP A 268 -2.94 -17.53 -2.33
CA TRP A 268 -4.06 -17.75 -3.25
C TRP A 268 -3.75 -17.26 -4.66
N SER A 269 -4.34 -17.99 -5.61
CA SER A 269 -4.40 -17.66 -7.04
C SER A 269 -5.81 -17.21 -7.40
N VAL A 270 -6.01 -16.71 -8.62
CA VAL A 270 -7.34 -16.32 -9.11
C VAL A 270 -8.37 -17.46 -9.03
N ALA A 271 -7.93 -18.73 -9.14
CA ALA A 271 -8.80 -19.89 -9.02
C ALA A 271 -9.38 -20.06 -7.61
N ASN A 272 -8.65 -19.64 -6.57
CA ASN A 272 -9.19 -19.60 -5.22
C ASN A 272 -10.24 -18.50 -5.09
N GLY A 273 -10.01 -17.34 -5.72
CA GLY A 273 -10.99 -16.26 -5.81
C GLY A 273 -12.31 -16.69 -6.47
N VAL A 274 -12.25 -17.50 -7.53
CA VAL A 274 -13.45 -18.11 -8.15
C VAL A 274 -14.23 -18.98 -7.15
N GLN A 275 -13.52 -19.79 -6.36
CA GLN A 275 -14.16 -20.68 -5.37
C GLN A 275 -14.79 -19.91 -4.20
N ASP A 276 -14.15 -18.81 -3.78
CA ASP A 276 -14.56 -18.00 -2.64
C ASP A 276 -15.61 -16.93 -2.98
N LEU A 277 -15.83 -16.65 -4.27
CA LEU A 277 -16.67 -15.55 -4.74
C LEU A 277 -18.06 -15.52 -4.11
N ALA A 278 -18.71 -16.68 -3.97
CA ALA A 278 -20.04 -16.76 -3.37
C ALA A 278 -20.06 -16.26 -1.91
N GLU A 279 -18.97 -16.45 -1.16
CA GLU A 279 -18.85 -15.94 0.20
C GLU A 279 -18.60 -14.43 0.23
N LEU A 280 -17.79 -13.91 -0.71
CA LEU A 280 -17.61 -12.45 -0.87
C LEU A 280 -18.95 -11.76 -1.18
N LEU A 281 -19.74 -12.33 -2.08
CA LEU A 281 -20.99 -11.72 -2.52
C LEU A 281 -22.07 -11.67 -1.43
N LYS A 282 -21.92 -12.41 -0.32
CA LYS A 282 -22.84 -12.30 0.83
C LYS A 282 -22.79 -10.93 1.48
N SER A 283 -21.68 -10.19 1.36
CA SER A 283 -21.60 -8.82 1.86
C SER A 283 -22.24 -7.79 0.93
N GLN A 284 -22.79 -8.21 -0.22
CA GLN A 284 -23.43 -7.34 -1.20
C GLN A 284 -22.58 -6.10 -1.57
N PRO A 285 -21.31 -6.30 -2.01
CA PRO A 285 -20.41 -5.19 -2.27
C PRO A 285 -20.92 -4.28 -3.40
N ASP A 286 -20.74 -2.97 -3.24
CA ASP A 286 -20.94 -1.98 -4.30
C ASP A 286 -19.78 -1.97 -5.28
N LEU A 287 -18.57 -2.14 -4.74
CA LEU A 287 -17.31 -2.20 -5.47
C LEU A 287 -16.53 -3.45 -5.05
N ILE A 288 -15.99 -4.20 -6.00
CA ILE A 288 -15.04 -5.30 -5.75
C ILE A 288 -13.68 -4.97 -6.34
N ILE A 289 -12.63 -5.07 -5.54
CA ILE A 289 -11.24 -5.03 -6.00
C ILE A 289 -10.77 -6.48 -6.19
N VAL A 290 -10.42 -6.85 -7.42
CA VAL A 290 -9.86 -8.17 -7.77
C VAL A 290 -8.38 -8.01 -8.05
N ALA A 291 -7.53 -8.52 -7.16
CA ALA A 291 -6.08 -8.31 -7.17
C ALA A 291 -5.33 -9.64 -6.99
N TYR A 292 -5.25 -10.41 -8.06
CA TYR A 292 -4.45 -11.64 -8.17
C TYR A 292 -3.36 -11.44 -9.23
N GLY A 293 -2.42 -12.37 -9.33
CA GLY A 293 -1.39 -12.33 -10.37
C GLY A 293 -0.04 -12.80 -9.87
N MET A 294 0.37 -12.42 -8.65
CA MET A 294 1.73 -12.73 -8.15
C MET A 294 1.97 -14.24 -8.02
N ASN A 295 0.97 -14.98 -7.54
CA ASN A 295 1.05 -16.44 -7.47
C ASN A 295 0.71 -17.11 -8.82
N ASP A 296 0.00 -16.41 -9.69
CA ASP A 296 -0.51 -16.92 -10.96
C ASP A 296 0.54 -16.90 -12.07
N VAL A 297 1.43 -15.90 -12.10
CA VAL A 297 2.45 -15.72 -13.15
C VAL A 297 3.43 -16.89 -13.24
N GLY A 298 3.72 -17.55 -12.11
CA GLY A 298 4.57 -18.74 -12.09
C GLY A 298 4.00 -19.91 -12.91
N ARG A 299 2.69 -19.89 -13.18
CA ARG A 299 1.99 -20.87 -14.01
C ARG A 299 2.26 -20.69 -15.51
N ARG A 300 2.71 -19.50 -15.95
CA ARG A 300 3.03 -19.18 -17.35
C ARG A 300 1.87 -19.47 -18.32
N ASP A 301 0.66 -19.12 -17.91
CA ASP A 301 -0.57 -19.38 -18.64
C ASP A 301 -1.51 -18.16 -18.54
N PRO A 302 -1.23 -17.08 -19.30
CA PRO A 302 -2.04 -15.87 -19.27
C PRO A 302 -3.49 -16.14 -19.68
N ARG A 303 -3.71 -17.03 -20.66
CA ARG A 303 -5.07 -17.37 -21.12
C ARG A 303 -5.89 -17.98 -19.99
N TRP A 304 -5.34 -18.94 -19.26
CA TRP A 304 -6.03 -19.51 -18.10
C TRP A 304 -6.37 -18.45 -17.05
N TYR A 305 -5.45 -17.51 -16.80
CA TYR A 305 -5.67 -16.42 -15.86
C TYR A 305 -6.83 -15.49 -16.31
N ARG A 306 -6.90 -15.18 -17.62
CA ARG A 306 -8.04 -14.45 -18.21
C ARG A 306 -9.35 -15.19 -18.00
N GLU A 307 -9.40 -16.49 -18.33
CA GLU A 307 -10.61 -17.31 -18.21
C GLU A 307 -11.15 -17.36 -16.77
N ARG A 308 -10.26 -17.53 -15.78
CA ARG A 308 -10.65 -17.52 -14.36
C ARG A 308 -11.10 -16.13 -13.89
N THR A 309 -10.49 -15.07 -14.39
CA THR A 309 -10.93 -13.69 -14.09
C THR A 309 -12.32 -13.42 -14.68
N GLU A 310 -12.61 -13.89 -15.90
CA GLU A 310 -13.93 -13.80 -16.52
C GLU A 310 -15.01 -14.56 -15.74
N GLU A 311 -14.66 -15.68 -15.08
CA GLU A 311 -15.57 -16.39 -14.18
C GLU A 311 -15.95 -15.54 -12.96
N ILE A 312 -14.98 -14.81 -12.38
CA ILE A 312 -15.27 -13.85 -11.30
C ILE A 312 -16.22 -12.76 -11.79
N LEU A 313 -15.89 -12.09 -12.90
CA LEU A 313 -16.71 -11.00 -13.46
C LEU A 313 -18.13 -11.46 -13.78
N ARG A 314 -18.28 -12.68 -14.34
CA ARG A 314 -19.57 -13.27 -14.65
C ARG A 314 -20.38 -13.52 -13.38
N GLY A 315 -19.77 -14.13 -12.36
CA GLY A 315 -20.43 -14.42 -11.08
C GLY A 315 -20.86 -13.15 -10.34
N VAL A 316 -20.03 -12.09 -10.37
CA VAL A 316 -20.39 -10.77 -9.84
C VAL A 316 -21.64 -10.22 -10.55
N ARG A 317 -21.63 -10.20 -11.89
CA ARG A 317 -22.74 -9.69 -12.69
C ARG A 317 -24.03 -10.50 -12.52
N GLU A 318 -23.92 -11.82 -12.38
CA GLU A 318 -25.07 -12.70 -12.14
C GLU A 318 -25.71 -12.46 -10.76
N ALA A 319 -24.90 -12.15 -9.74
CA ALA A 319 -25.39 -11.84 -8.41
C ALA A 319 -25.96 -10.41 -8.31
N ASN A 320 -25.27 -9.43 -8.88
CA ASN A 320 -25.72 -8.06 -8.97
C ASN A 320 -25.05 -7.34 -10.16
N ALA A 321 -25.84 -7.02 -11.18
CA ALA A 321 -25.36 -6.31 -12.37
C ALA A 321 -24.93 -4.86 -12.09
N GLU A 322 -25.27 -4.31 -10.92
CA GLU A 322 -24.88 -2.98 -10.49
C GLU A 322 -23.56 -2.93 -9.69
N THR A 323 -23.02 -4.09 -9.27
CA THR A 323 -21.72 -4.15 -8.59
C THR A 323 -20.61 -3.85 -9.59
N GLU A 324 -19.79 -2.86 -9.28
CA GLU A 324 -18.65 -2.44 -10.09
C GLU A 324 -17.38 -3.18 -9.66
N VAL A 325 -16.43 -3.35 -10.58
CA VAL A 325 -15.19 -4.10 -10.34
C VAL A 325 -13.98 -3.28 -10.76
N ILE A 326 -12.93 -3.29 -9.95
CA ILE A 326 -11.59 -2.87 -10.34
C ILE A 326 -10.72 -4.12 -10.42
N LEU A 327 -10.23 -4.44 -11.62
CA LEU A 327 -9.17 -5.41 -11.83
C LEU A 327 -7.83 -4.72 -11.56
N VAL A 328 -6.93 -5.36 -10.80
CA VAL A 328 -5.64 -4.79 -10.45
C VAL A 328 -4.55 -5.74 -10.93
N SER A 329 -3.69 -5.29 -11.84
CA SER A 329 -2.49 -6.06 -12.18
C SER A 329 -1.54 -6.12 -10.98
N THR A 330 -0.73 -7.17 -10.86
CA THR A 330 0.21 -7.27 -9.75
C THR A 330 1.46 -6.41 -9.99
N MET A 331 2.16 -6.02 -8.92
CA MET A 331 3.55 -5.58 -9.02
C MET A 331 4.41 -6.65 -9.69
N LEU A 332 5.55 -6.24 -10.22
CA LEU A 332 6.55 -7.20 -10.68
C LEU A 332 7.23 -7.88 -9.49
N GLY A 333 7.52 -9.17 -9.60
CA GLY A 333 8.32 -9.92 -8.61
C GLY A 333 9.82 -9.82 -8.86
N ASN A 334 10.61 -10.45 -7.99
CA ASN A 334 12.05 -10.59 -8.16
C ASN A 334 12.35 -11.40 -9.42
N ASP A 335 12.98 -10.80 -10.44
CA ASP A 335 13.25 -11.46 -11.72
C ASP A 335 14.28 -12.58 -11.64
N GLN A 336 15.02 -12.64 -10.55
CA GLN A 336 15.95 -13.73 -10.31
C GLN A 336 15.24 -14.99 -9.80
N TRP A 337 13.98 -14.92 -9.39
CA TRP A 337 13.24 -16.07 -8.86
C TRP A 337 12.42 -16.77 -9.94
N ILE A 338 12.58 -18.10 -10.08
CA ILE A 338 11.95 -18.87 -11.17
C ILE A 338 10.41 -18.82 -11.16
N HIS A 339 9.80 -18.50 -10.02
CA HIS A 339 8.34 -18.43 -9.87
C HIS A 339 7.76 -17.06 -10.24
N THR A 340 8.60 -16.06 -10.48
CA THR A 340 8.21 -14.71 -10.92
C THR A 340 8.90 -14.35 -12.25
N PRO A 341 8.63 -15.10 -13.34
CA PRO A 341 9.21 -14.84 -14.65
C PRO A 341 8.83 -13.43 -15.15
N ARG A 342 9.84 -12.56 -15.33
CA ARG A 342 9.66 -11.13 -15.66
C ARG A 342 8.78 -10.92 -16.89
N GLU A 343 8.98 -11.75 -17.91
CA GLU A 343 8.31 -11.68 -19.20
C GLU A 343 6.80 -11.96 -19.13
N MET A 344 6.33 -12.69 -18.12
CA MET A 344 4.91 -13.05 -18.00
C MET A 344 4.06 -11.93 -17.40
N PHE A 345 4.64 -11.03 -16.61
CA PHE A 345 3.86 -9.98 -15.95
C PHE A 345 3.12 -9.06 -16.94
N PRO A 346 3.76 -8.53 -18.01
CA PRO A 346 3.05 -7.80 -19.05
C PRO A 346 1.95 -8.62 -19.73
N GLU A 347 2.19 -9.92 -20.00
CA GLU A 347 1.19 -10.77 -20.64
C GLU A 347 -0.07 -10.92 -19.77
N TYR A 348 0.10 -11.15 -18.46
CA TYR A 348 -1.02 -11.27 -17.51
C TYR A 348 -1.75 -9.93 -17.31
N ARG A 349 -1.00 -8.83 -17.21
CA ARG A 349 -1.53 -7.46 -17.17
C ARG A 349 -2.42 -7.16 -18.38
N ASP A 350 -1.95 -7.51 -19.58
CA ASP A 350 -2.69 -7.26 -20.82
C ASP A 350 -3.98 -8.07 -20.88
N GLN A 351 -4.00 -9.30 -20.34
CA GLN A 351 -5.25 -10.05 -20.19
C GLN A 351 -6.30 -9.32 -19.34
N LEU A 352 -5.90 -8.65 -18.24
CA LEU A 352 -6.83 -7.88 -17.41
C LEU A 352 -7.31 -6.61 -18.12
N ARG A 353 -6.40 -5.91 -18.79
CA ARG A 353 -6.70 -4.69 -19.54
C ARG A 353 -7.79 -4.93 -20.59
N GLU A 354 -7.74 -6.07 -21.27
CA GLU A 354 -8.75 -6.49 -22.25
C GLU A 354 -10.13 -6.83 -21.65
N LEU A 355 -10.24 -6.98 -20.32
CA LEU A 355 -11.51 -7.27 -19.63
C LEU A 355 -12.23 -6.03 -19.11
N GLN A 356 -11.71 -4.83 -19.38
CA GLN A 356 -12.42 -3.59 -19.08
C GLN A 356 -13.79 -3.52 -19.77
N GLY A 357 -14.74 -2.86 -19.12
CA GLY A 357 -16.11 -2.79 -19.62
C GLY A 357 -17.02 -1.84 -18.85
N PRO A 358 -18.34 -1.88 -19.10
CA PRO A 358 -19.29 -0.91 -18.55
C PRO A 358 -19.40 -0.87 -17.02
N THR A 359 -18.93 -1.89 -16.31
CA THR A 359 -18.89 -1.99 -14.84
C THR A 359 -17.54 -2.54 -14.36
N THR A 360 -16.50 -2.43 -15.19
CA THR A 360 -15.17 -3.01 -14.89
C THR A 360 -14.07 -2.06 -15.34
N ALA A 361 -13.36 -1.51 -14.36
CA ALA A 361 -12.16 -0.71 -14.57
C ALA A 361 -10.89 -1.53 -14.30
N PHE A 362 -9.74 -0.97 -14.69
CA PHE A 362 -8.44 -1.62 -14.55
C PHE A 362 -7.40 -0.65 -13.97
N ALA A 363 -6.70 -1.08 -12.93
CA ALA A 363 -5.57 -0.38 -12.32
C ALA A 363 -4.27 -1.10 -12.65
N ASP A 364 -3.36 -0.41 -13.33
CA ASP A 364 -2.14 -1.02 -13.85
C ASP A 364 -0.92 -0.83 -12.94
N VAL A 365 -0.77 -1.71 -11.95
CA VAL A 365 0.39 -1.68 -11.05
C VAL A 365 1.64 -2.29 -11.69
N THR A 366 1.48 -3.21 -12.64
CA THR A 366 2.59 -3.78 -13.41
C THR A 366 3.33 -2.68 -14.19
N GLU A 367 2.62 -1.76 -14.84
CA GLU A 367 3.23 -0.63 -15.56
C GLU A 367 3.98 0.30 -14.61
N VAL A 368 3.38 0.64 -13.46
CA VAL A 368 4.04 1.45 -12.41
C VAL A 368 5.35 0.81 -11.97
N TRP A 369 5.35 -0.49 -11.65
CA TRP A 369 6.58 -1.18 -11.27
C TRP A 369 7.59 -1.29 -12.41
N THR A 370 7.12 -1.41 -13.66
CA THR A 370 8.00 -1.48 -14.83
C THR A 370 8.80 -0.19 -14.95
N GLU A 371 8.12 0.96 -14.88
CA GLU A 371 8.75 2.28 -14.95
C GLU A 371 9.74 2.51 -13.81
N LEU A 372 9.35 2.23 -12.56
CA LEU A 372 10.20 2.47 -11.40
C LEU A 372 11.47 1.60 -11.43
N LEU A 373 11.37 0.34 -11.86
CA LEU A 373 12.51 -0.59 -11.91
C LEU A 373 13.45 -0.35 -13.08
N GLU A 374 13.19 0.61 -13.98
CA GLU A 374 14.18 1.05 -14.98
C GLU A 374 15.42 1.66 -14.31
N HIS A 375 15.25 2.26 -13.14
CA HIS A 375 16.31 2.98 -12.43
C HIS A 375 16.49 2.56 -10.97
N LYS A 376 15.56 1.79 -10.41
CA LYS A 376 15.62 1.27 -9.05
C LYS A 376 16.05 -0.20 -9.00
N HIS A 377 16.54 -0.63 -7.84
CA HIS A 377 16.65 -2.04 -7.52
C HIS A 377 15.30 -2.58 -7.08
N PHE A 378 15.02 -3.86 -7.36
CA PHE A 378 13.83 -4.54 -6.83
C PHE A 378 13.71 -4.42 -5.30
N HIS A 379 14.86 -4.47 -4.62
CA HIS A 379 14.99 -4.36 -3.16
C HIS A 379 14.55 -3.00 -2.60
N ASP A 380 14.48 -1.95 -3.43
CA ASP A 380 14.01 -0.63 -3.00
C ASP A 380 12.51 -0.61 -2.69
N LEU A 381 11.73 -1.50 -3.30
CA LEU A 381 10.26 -1.49 -3.27
C LEU A 381 9.64 -2.73 -2.62
N THR A 382 10.44 -3.76 -2.36
CA THR A 382 9.97 -5.00 -1.72
C THR A 382 10.04 -4.92 -0.20
N GLY A 383 9.11 -5.61 0.46
CA GLY A 383 9.11 -5.81 1.91
C GLY A 383 9.71 -7.15 2.34
N ASN A 384 10.06 -8.04 1.39
CA ASN A 384 10.60 -9.35 1.73
C ASN A 384 11.72 -9.89 0.83
N GLY A 385 12.05 -9.22 -0.27
CA GLY A 385 13.13 -9.63 -1.17
C GLY A 385 12.70 -10.53 -2.33
N LEU A 386 11.43 -10.96 -2.38
CA LEU A 386 10.93 -11.84 -3.45
C LEU A 386 9.69 -11.30 -4.17
N ASN A 387 8.61 -11.01 -3.45
CA ASN A 387 7.30 -10.92 -4.10
C ASN A 387 6.27 -10.03 -3.38
N HIS A 388 6.58 -9.48 -2.21
CA HIS A 388 5.68 -8.55 -1.53
C HIS A 388 6.24 -7.14 -1.53
N PRO A 389 5.37 -6.11 -1.64
CA PRO A 389 5.77 -4.72 -1.54
C PRO A 389 6.08 -4.32 -0.09
N ASN A 390 6.94 -3.31 0.09
CA ASN A 390 7.06 -2.58 1.35
C ASN A 390 5.97 -1.49 1.45
N ASP A 391 6.06 -0.63 2.46
CA ASP A 391 5.10 0.48 2.67
C ASP A 391 4.97 1.40 1.45
N CYS A 392 6.08 1.74 0.80
CA CYS A 392 6.04 2.53 -0.44
C CYS A 392 5.31 1.77 -1.54
N GLY A 393 5.56 0.48 -1.67
CA GLY A 393 4.83 -0.35 -2.63
C GLY A 393 3.32 -0.44 -2.33
N HIS A 394 2.90 -0.58 -1.07
CA HIS A 394 1.48 -0.52 -0.70
C HIS A 394 0.86 0.85 -1.03
N ARG A 395 1.61 1.96 -0.89
CA ARG A 395 1.17 3.28 -1.37
C ARG A 395 1.03 3.33 -2.89
N LEU A 396 1.94 2.72 -3.66
CA LEU A 396 1.85 2.67 -5.13
C LEU A 396 0.58 1.92 -5.59
N TYR A 397 0.25 0.79 -4.97
CA TYR A 397 -1.02 0.09 -5.20
C TYR A 397 -2.22 0.99 -4.91
N ALA A 398 -2.22 1.66 -3.74
CA ALA A 398 -3.30 2.56 -3.36
C ALA A 398 -3.42 3.73 -4.35
N GLN A 399 -2.32 4.38 -4.73
CA GLN A 399 -2.27 5.47 -5.70
C GLN A 399 -2.81 5.04 -7.08
N ALA A 400 -2.44 3.85 -7.56
CA ALA A 400 -2.89 3.33 -8.85
C ALA A 400 -4.41 3.12 -8.87
N ILE A 401 -4.98 2.58 -7.78
CA ILE A 401 -6.42 2.35 -7.65
C ILE A 401 -7.16 3.67 -7.41
N LEU A 402 -6.66 4.53 -6.53
CA LEU A 402 -7.27 5.82 -6.20
C LEU A 402 -7.30 6.77 -7.39
N ARG A 403 -6.34 6.67 -8.32
CA ARG A 403 -6.38 7.43 -9.58
C ARG A 403 -7.62 7.15 -10.42
N LEU A 404 -8.27 6.00 -10.23
CA LEU A 404 -9.55 5.67 -10.88
C LEU A 404 -10.77 6.25 -10.14
N LEU A 405 -10.58 6.76 -8.92
CA LEU A 405 -11.66 7.17 -8.02
C LEU A 405 -11.56 8.64 -7.59
N ALA A 406 -10.41 9.28 -7.78
CA ALA A 406 -10.12 10.65 -7.36
C ALA A 406 -9.26 11.36 -8.42
N THR A 407 -9.48 12.67 -8.60
CA THR A 407 -8.66 13.56 -9.44
C THR A 407 -8.16 14.77 -8.67
N ARG A 408 -7.12 15.39 -9.21
CA ARG A 408 -6.68 16.74 -8.81
C ARG A 408 -7.38 17.77 -9.70
N ASP A 409 -7.86 18.86 -9.12
CA ASP A 409 -8.34 20.06 -9.85
C ASP A 409 -7.19 20.72 -10.64
#